data_AF-F1KY63-F1
#
_entry.id   AF-F1KY63-F1
#
_cell.length_a   1.000
_cell.length_b   1.000
_cell.length_c   1.000
_cell.angle_alpha   90.00
_cell.angle_beta   90.00
_cell.angle_gamma   90.00
#
_symmetry.space_group_name_H-M   'P 1'
#
loop_
_entity.id
_entity.type
_entity.pdbx_description
1 polymer ?
#
loop_
_entity_poly.entity_id
_entity_poly.type
_entity_poly.pdbx_seq_one_letter_code
_entity_poly.pdbx_strand_id
1 'polypeptide(L)'
;MNAPVGTVFGHQEDPEKFTQAVAHIESKALDIKSNIEQLLFMLDLQEKVPWPEMLDKFSSLASAMAQLQSVLRKSALPSGVKDFGKLLRKHLLVPHRLSNDIDANLQQSTQNRVHCWNHDVAPDYLRTKPTPEMEADEAQLDSEKNSRTFDQVNKQIVAMNKHLESLLNSLADNARSQADAHADVPTYNNHDTQKLVRAVINGRMFAADERSSFDGEYAAKRFGSRRIFHYTHTS
;
A
#
# COMPACT_ATOMS: atom_id res chain seq x y z
N MET A 1 10.80 29.70 -58.28
CA MET A 1 9.82 29.53 -57.19
C MET A 1 10.31 28.38 -56.33
N ASN A 2 11.05 28.69 -55.25
CA ASN A 2 11.57 27.67 -54.33
C ASN A 2 10.62 27.59 -53.13
N ALA A 3 10.03 26.41 -52.91
CA ALA A 3 9.30 26.12 -51.68
C ALA A 3 10.29 26.12 -50.50
N PRO A 4 9.91 26.65 -49.32
CA PRO A 4 10.78 26.60 -48.17
C PRO A 4 10.88 25.16 -47.67
N VAL A 5 12.12 24.67 -47.63
CA VAL A 5 12.54 23.46 -46.94
C VAL A 5 12.32 23.65 -45.44
N GLY A 6 11.61 22.73 -44.80
CA GLY A 6 11.63 22.56 -43.35
C GLY A 6 10.44 23.14 -42.58
N THR A 7 9.22 22.66 -42.85
CA THR A 7 8.20 22.65 -41.80
C THR A 7 8.56 21.51 -40.85
N VAL A 8 9.27 21.84 -39.77
CA VAL A 8 9.60 20.91 -38.68
C VAL A 8 8.28 20.45 -38.05
N PHE A 9 7.89 19.21 -38.31
CA PHE A 9 6.74 18.59 -37.65
C PHE A 9 6.99 18.56 -36.13
N GLY A 10 6.08 19.14 -35.36
CA GLY A 10 5.95 18.93 -33.91
C GLY A 10 7.19 19.29 -33.10
N HIS A 11 7.37 20.57 -32.76
CA HIS A 11 8.30 20.91 -31.69
C HIS A 11 7.84 20.23 -30.39
N GLN A 12 8.61 19.24 -29.97
CA GLN A 12 8.50 18.62 -28.67
C GLN A 12 8.80 19.69 -27.62
N GLU A 13 7.80 20.14 -26.87
CA GLU A 13 8.05 21.01 -25.71
C GLU A 13 8.92 20.24 -24.71
N ASP A 14 10.12 20.76 -24.42
CA ASP A 14 11.09 20.21 -23.49
C ASP A 14 11.51 18.73 -23.75
N PRO A 15 12.27 18.45 -24.82
CA PRO A 15 12.71 17.10 -25.17
C PRO A 15 13.52 16.42 -24.04
N GLU A 16 14.27 17.20 -23.27
CA GLU A 16 15.00 16.72 -22.11
C GLU A 16 14.07 16.23 -21.00
N LYS A 17 12.99 16.97 -20.70
CA LYS A 17 12.02 16.56 -19.68
C LYS A 17 11.27 15.30 -20.10
N PHE A 18 10.91 15.20 -21.38
CA PHE A 18 10.29 13.98 -21.89
C PHE A 18 11.23 12.78 -21.78
N THR A 19 12.49 12.94 -22.17
CA THR A 19 13.51 11.89 -22.06
C THR A 19 13.69 11.44 -20.61
N GLN A 20 13.76 12.38 -19.67
CA GLN A 20 13.83 12.07 -18.23
C GLN A 20 12.58 11.34 -17.73
N ALA A 21 11.39 11.76 -18.18
CA ALA A 21 10.14 11.11 -17.82
C ALA A 21 10.08 9.66 -18.32
N VAL A 22 10.49 9.41 -19.57
CA VAL A 22 10.57 8.06 -20.15
C VAL A 22 11.58 7.19 -19.39
N ALA A 23 12.79 7.69 -19.14
CA ALA A 23 13.82 6.95 -18.40
C ALA A 23 13.37 6.60 -16.97
N HIS A 24 12.60 7.49 -16.33
CA HIS A 24 12.06 7.23 -15.00
C HIS A 24 10.93 6.19 -15.03
N ILE A 25 10.04 6.22 -16.03
CA ILE A 25 9.03 5.17 -16.24
C ILE A 25 9.72 3.82 -16.50
N GLU A 26 10.74 3.80 -17.35
CA GLU A 26 11.52 2.62 -17.68
C GLU A 26 12.15 2.00 -16.43
N SER A 27 12.83 2.80 -15.61
CA SER A 27 13.40 2.35 -14.34
C SER A 27 12.34 1.72 -13.42
N LYS A 28 11.15 2.34 -13.29
CA LYS A 28 10.07 1.79 -12.46
C LYS A 28 9.44 0.53 -13.05
N ALA A 29 9.36 0.42 -14.37
CA ALA A 29 8.89 -0.78 -15.04
C ALA A 29 9.88 -1.95 -14.85
N LEU A 30 11.19 -1.68 -14.87
CA LEU A 30 12.23 -2.67 -14.59
C LEU A 30 12.17 -3.18 -13.14
N ASP A 31 11.93 -2.29 -12.17
CA ASP A 31 11.74 -2.69 -10.76
C ASP A 31 10.56 -3.66 -10.61
N ILE A 32 9.41 -3.33 -11.24
CA ILE A 32 8.21 -4.16 -11.25
C ILE A 32 8.48 -5.52 -11.91
N LYS A 33 9.14 -5.51 -13.07
CA LYS A 33 9.52 -6.72 -13.79
C LYS A 33 10.38 -7.63 -12.91
N SER A 34 11.43 -7.09 -12.28
CA SER A 34 12.31 -7.83 -11.38
C SER A 34 11.54 -8.45 -10.21
N ASN A 35 10.59 -7.71 -9.62
CA ASN A 35 9.73 -8.24 -8.57
C ASN A 35 8.83 -9.39 -9.05
N ILE A 36 8.29 -9.30 -10.26
CA ILE A 36 7.50 -10.37 -10.87
C ILE A 36 8.37 -11.60 -11.15
N GLU A 37 9.57 -11.42 -11.71
CA GLU A 37 10.51 -12.52 -11.97
C GLU A 37 10.91 -13.24 -10.69
N GLN A 38 11.20 -12.49 -9.61
CA GLN A 38 11.48 -13.08 -8.30
C GLN A 38 10.29 -13.83 -7.71
N LEU A 39 9.08 -13.30 -7.88
CA LEU A 39 7.85 -13.96 -7.41
C LEU A 39 7.61 -15.27 -8.17
N LEU A 40 7.73 -15.24 -9.50
CA LEU A 40 7.61 -16.44 -10.34
C LEU A 40 8.68 -17.47 -9.99
N PHE A 41 9.93 -17.05 -9.85
CA PHE A 41 11.02 -17.94 -9.45
C PHE A 41 10.76 -18.63 -8.10
N MET A 42 10.22 -17.89 -7.12
CA MET A 42 9.84 -18.46 -5.83
C MET A 42 8.70 -19.48 -5.96
N LEU A 43 7.71 -19.21 -6.81
CA LEU A 43 6.59 -20.12 -7.09
C LEU A 43 7.03 -21.38 -7.86
N ASP A 44 8.00 -21.25 -8.76
CA ASP A 44 8.54 -22.37 -9.54
C ASP A 44 9.43 -23.29 -8.69
N LEU A 45 10.15 -22.73 -7.70
CA LEU A 45 11.10 -23.48 -6.88
C LEU A 45 10.43 -24.22 -5.71
N GLN A 46 9.31 -23.71 -5.19
CA GLN A 46 8.67 -24.23 -3.99
C GLN A 46 7.24 -24.73 -4.28
N GLU A 47 6.99 -26.02 -4.05
CA GLU A 47 5.64 -26.61 -4.16
C GLU A 47 4.63 -25.97 -3.17
N LYS A 48 5.12 -25.49 -2.02
CA LYS A 48 4.33 -24.76 -1.01
C LYS A 48 5.13 -23.59 -0.44
N VAL A 49 4.85 -22.40 -0.94
CA VAL A 49 5.44 -21.16 -0.42
C VAL A 49 4.82 -20.81 0.94
N PRO A 50 5.62 -20.46 1.97
CA PRO A 50 5.10 -19.91 3.23
C PRO A 50 4.29 -18.64 2.97
N TRP A 51 3.05 -18.61 3.49
CA TRP A 51 2.14 -17.47 3.32
C TRP A 51 2.75 -16.09 3.65
N PRO A 52 3.53 -15.92 4.75
CA PRO A 52 4.16 -14.64 5.06
C PRO A 52 5.11 -14.14 3.98
N GLU A 53 5.90 -15.04 3.37
CA GLU A 53 6.86 -14.69 2.32
C GLU A 53 6.14 -14.30 1.02
N MET A 54 5.09 -15.05 0.68
CA MET A 54 4.22 -14.72 -0.45
C MET A 54 3.59 -13.33 -0.27
N LEU A 55 3.05 -13.05 0.92
CA LEU A 55 2.41 -11.77 1.21
C LEU A 55 3.39 -10.59 1.16
N ASP A 56 4.63 -10.78 1.64
CA ASP A 56 5.67 -9.75 1.55
C ASP A 56 6.00 -9.41 0.09
N LYS A 57 6.14 -10.42 -0.78
CA LYS A 57 6.36 -10.20 -2.21
C LYS A 57 5.17 -9.51 -2.89
N PHE A 58 3.93 -9.88 -2.57
CA PHE A 58 2.74 -9.18 -3.08
C PHE A 58 2.67 -7.74 -2.58
N SER A 59 3.02 -7.49 -1.32
CA SER A 59 3.04 -6.15 -0.74
C SER A 59 4.09 -5.25 -1.41
N SER A 60 5.27 -5.81 -1.69
CA SER A 60 6.32 -5.13 -2.45
C SER A 60 5.87 -4.81 -3.88
N LEU A 61 5.25 -5.76 -4.58
CA LEU A 61 4.71 -5.55 -5.92
C LEU A 61 3.60 -4.48 -5.94
N ALA A 62 2.66 -4.54 -5.00
CA ALA A 62 1.59 -3.56 -4.85
C ALA A 62 2.15 -2.15 -4.59
N SER A 63 3.17 -2.04 -3.74
CA SER A 63 3.87 -0.78 -3.47
C SER A 63 4.55 -0.23 -4.72
N ALA A 64 5.27 -1.06 -5.48
CA ALA A 64 5.92 -0.67 -6.74
C ALA A 64 4.90 -0.18 -7.79
N MET A 65 3.76 -0.87 -7.92
CA MET A 65 2.66 -0.47 -8.81
C MET A 65 2.04 0.87 -8.38
N ALA A 66 1.79 1.07 -7.09
CA ALA A 66 1.26 2.32 -6.56
C ALA A 66 2.24 3.50 -6.81
N GLN A 67 3.54 3.26 -6.70
CA GLN A 67 4.57 4.24 -7.05
C GLN A 67 4.51 4.58 -8.55
N LEU A 68 4.45 3.59 -9.44
CA LEU A 68 4.33 3.83 -10.89
C LEU A 68 3.09 4.66 -11.22
N GLN A 69 1.93 4.34 -10.63
CA GLN A 69 0.70 5.13 -10.80
C GLN A 69 0.87 6.58 -10.32
N SER A 70 1.58 6.80 -9.21
CA SER A 70 1.88 8.13 -8.68
C SER A 70 2.79 8.91 -9.63
N VAL A 71 3.82 8.27 -10.17
CA VAL A 71 4.75 8.83 -11.16
C VAL A 71 3.99 9.27 -12.41
N LEU A 72 3.12 8.42 -12.96
CA LEU A 72 2.30 8.75 -14.14
C LEU A 72 1.36 9.94 -13.92
N ARG A 73 0.90 10.17 -12.68
CA ARG A 73 0.09 11.35 -12.31
C ARG A 73 0.91 12.64 -12.16
N LYS A 74 2.24 12.57 -12.04
CA LYS A 74 3.18 13.68 -11.82
C LYS A 74 4.11 13.93 -13.02
N SER A 75 3.56 13.96 -14.24
CA SER A 75 4.33 14.09 -15.49
C SER A 75 5.36 12.97 -15.74
N ALA A 76 5.32 11.88 -14.98
CA ALA A 76 6.39 10.88 -14.94
C ALA A 76 7.78 11.41 -14.52
N LEU A 77 7.86 12.61 -13.95
CA LEU A 77 9.11 13.19 -13.44
C LEU A 77 9.29 12.86 -11.94
N PRO A 78 10.52 12.58 -11.45
CA PRO A 78 10.77 12.28 -10.04
C PRO A 78 10.26 13.37 -9.07
N SER A 79 10.39 14.63 -9.46
CA SER A 79 9.94 15.82 -8.70
C SER A 79 8.85 16.61 -9.46
N GLY A 80 8.10 15.95 -10.33
CA GLY A 80 7.06 16.59 -11.15
C GLY A 80 5.87 17.09 -10.32
N VAL A 81 5.28 18.20 -10.75
CA VAL A 81 3.98 18.64 -10.23
C VAL A 81 2.89 17.66 -10.71
N LYS A 82 1.84 17.46 -9.92
CA LYS A 82 0.66 16.69 -10.34
C LYS A 82 0.01 17.37 -11.54
N ASP A 83 0.37 16.94 -12.74
CA ASP A 83 -0.18 17.42 -14.01
C ASP A 83 -1.18 16.44 -14.62
N PHE A 84 -1.45 15.32 -13.95
CA PHE A 84 -2.32 14.23 -14.41
C PHE A 84 -1.90 13.64 -15.76
N GLY A 85 -0.59 13.56 -16.00
CA GLY A 85 0.00 12.98 -17.20
C GLY A 85 -0.08 13.91 -18.42
N LYS A 86 -0.34 15.21 -18.23
CA LYS A 86 -0.38 16.19 -19.33
C LYS A 86 0.89 16.20 -20.15
N LEU A 87 2.07 16.09 -19.54
CA LEU A 87 3.33 16.00 -20.27
C LEU A 87 3.30 14.86 -21.29
N LEU A 88 2.96 13.64 -20.84
CA LEU A 88 2.92 12.46 -21.70
C LEU A 88 1.81 12.56 -22.76
N ARG A 89 0.64 13.10 -22.41
CA ARG A 89 -0.50 13.24 -23.34
C ARG A 89 -0.25 14.21 -24.48
N LYS A 90 0.66 15.16 -24.33
CA LYS A 90 1.07 16.07 -25.41
C LYS A 90 1.97 15.40 -26.45
N HIS A 91 2.53 14.23 -26.13
CA HIS A 91 3.48 13.53 -26.98
C HIS A 91 2.80 12.32 -27.63
N LEU A 92 2.93 12.22 -28.95
CA LEU A 92 2.40 11.11 -29.72
C LEU A 92 3.54 10.15 -30.07
N LEU A 93 3.30 8.86 -29.86
CA LEU A 93 4.24 7.81 -30.23
C LEU A 93 3.80 7.23 -31.58
N VAL A 94 4.68 7.29 -32.57
CA VAL A 94 4.44 6.81 -33.93
C VAL A 94 5.66 6.02 -34.41
N PRO A 95 5.49 4.79 -34.93
CA PRO A 95 6.57 4.07 -35.61
C PRO A 95 7.14 4.90 -36.75
N HIS A 96 8.45 5.15 -36.74
CA HIS A 96 9.10 5.88 -37.83
C HIS A 96 9.27 5.02 -39.09
N ARG A 97 9.62 3.74 -38.90
CA ARG A 97 9.79 2.76 -39.97
C ARG A 97 9.44 1.36 -39.45
N LEU A 98 8.80 0.57 -40.30
CA LEU A 98 8.62 -0.86 -40.08
C LEU A 98 9.62 -1.60 -40.97
N SER A 99 10.29 -2.62 -40.43
CA SER A 99 11.24 -3.46 -41.15
C SER A 99 11.12 -4.92 -40.72
N ASN A 100 11.36 -5.83 -41.67
CA ASN A 100 11.50 -7.26 -41.40
C ASN A 100 12.95 -7.66 -41.09
N ASP A 101 13.89 -6.73 -41.20
CA ASP A 101 15.29 -6.99 -40.87
C ASP A 101 15.47 -7.14 -39.36
N ILE A 102 16.30 -8.08 -38.96
CA ILE A 102 16.63 -8.31 -37.56
C ILE A 102 17.40 -7.10 -37.02
N ASP A 103 16.90 -6.53 -35.92
CA ASP A 103 17.54 -5.42 -35.21
C ASP A 103 18.19 -5.94 -33.92
N ALA A 104 19.52 -6.00 -33.91
CA ALA A 104 20.30 -6.49 -32.77
C ALA A 104 20.12 -5.63 -31.51
N ASN A 105 19.93 -4.31 -31.65
CA ASN A 105 19.72 -3.42 -30.50
C ASN A 105 18.33 -3.65 -29.88
N LEU A 106 17.32 -3.87 -30.73
CA LEU A 106 15.97 -4.22 -30.30
C LEU A 106 15.94 -5.58 -29.60
N GLN A 107 16.65 -6.58 -30.13
CA GLN A 107 16.79 -7.88 -29.49
C GLN A 107 17.45 -7.77 -28.12
N GLN A 108 18.56 -7.03 -28.02
CA GLN A 108 19.28 -6.87 -26.76
C GLN A 108 18.42 -6.18 -25.70
N SER A 109 17.76 -5.06 -26.06
CA SER A 109 16.91 -4.29 -25.14
C SER A 109 15.65 -5.04 -24.71
N THR A 110 15.07 -5.87 -25.58
CA THR A 110 13.86 -6.65 -25.30
C THR A 110 14.15 -8.05 -24.76
N GLN A 111 15.41 -8.39 -24.49
CA GLN A 111 15.85 -9.73 -24.06
C GLN A 111 15.37 -10.83 -25.02
N ASN A 112 15.60 -10.62 -26.32
CA ASN A 112 15.23 -11.51 -27.43
C ASN A 112 13.72 -11.76 -27.58
N ARG A 113 12.86 -10.93 -26.96
CA ARG A 113 11.41 -11.04 -27.15
C ARG A 113 10.97 -10.47 -28.50
N VAL A 114 11.64 -9.43 -28.99
CA VAL A 114 11.34 -8.79 -30.28
C VAL A 114 12.56 -8.84 -31.17
N HIS A 115 12.41 -9.43 -32.36
CA HIS A 115 13.50 -9.62 -33.32
C HIS A 115 13.56 -8.50 -34.36
N CYS A 116 12.40 -8.01 -34.77
CA CYS A 116 12.24 -6.92 -35.73
C CYS A 116 10.96 -6.14 -35.42
N TRP A 117 10.89 -4.90 -35.88
CA TRP A 117 9.72 -4.04 -35.70
C TRP A 117 8.90 -4.01 -37.00
N ASN A 118 8.00 -4.98 -37.17
CA ASN A 118 7.24 -5.20 -38.41
C ASN A 118 5.73 -4.96 -38.24
N HIS A 119 4.95 -5.26 -39.29
CA HIS A 119 3.49 -5.07 -39.31
C HIS A 119 2.73 -6.02 -38.37
N ASP A 120 3.35 -7.12 -37.94
CA ASP A 120 2.72 -8.08 -37.04
C ASP A 120 2.93 -7.67 -35.57
N VAL A 121 4.15 -7.22 -35.24
CA VAL A 121 4.55 -6.89 -33.87
C VAL A 121 4.08 -5.49 -33.46
N ALA A 122 4.18 -4.50 -34.35
CA ALA A 122 3.92 -3.11 -33.98
C ALA A 122 2.51 -2.86 -33.41
N PRO A 123 1.42 -3.45 -33.95
CA PRO A 123 0.08 -3.28 -33.40
C PRO A 123 -0.05 -3.80 -31.96
N ASP A 124 0.60 -4.92 -31.64
CA ASP A 124 0.50 -5.53 -30.32
C ASP A 124 1.20 -4.70 -29.24
N TYR A 125 2.39 -4.18 -29.55
CA TYR A 125 3.17 -3.38 -28.61
C TYR A 125 2.68 -1.93 -28.50
N LEU A 126 1.96 -1.43 -29.51
CA LEU A 126 1.33 -0.09 -29.50
C LEU A 126 -0.16 -0.11 -29.15
N ARG A 127 -0.69 -1.27 -28.77
CA ARG A 127 -2.09 -1.42 -28.42
C ARG A 127 -2.43 -0.56 -27.20
N THR A 128 -3.38 0.34 -27.38
CA THR A 128 -3.98 1.14 -26.29
C THR A 128 -5.34 0.63 -25.85
N LYS A 129 -5.94 -0.29 -26.62
CA LYS A 129 -7.22 -0.91 -26.29
C LYS A 129 -7.06 -1.84 -25.09
N PRO A 130 -7.82 -1.65 -24.00
CA PRO A 130 -7.77 -2.52 -22.81
C PRO A 130 -8.11 -3.98 -23.14
N THR A 131 -7.88 -4.85 -22.16
CA THR A 131 -8.28 -6.26 -22.27
C THR A 131 -9.81 -6.39 -22.18
N PRO A 132 -10.41 -7.43 -22.80
CA PRO A 132 -11.87 -7.59 -22.78
C PRO A 132 -12.48 -7.67 -21.38
N GLU A 133 -11.75 -8.24 -20.42
CA GLU A 133 -12.17 -8.30 -19.01
C GLU A 133 -12.25 -6.89 -18.39
N MET A 134 -11.23 -6.06 -18.61
CA MET A 134 -11.24 -4.66 -18.15
C MET A 134 -12.35 -3.85 -18.84
N GLU A 135 -12.62 -4.09 -20.12
CA GLU A 135 -13.75 -3.45 -20.83
C GLU A 135 -15.10 -3.83 -20.21
N ALA A 136 -15.25 -5.09 -19.79
CA ALA A 136 -16.47 -5.55 -19.11
C ALA A 136 -16.62 -4.91 -17.73
N ASP A 137 -15.53 -4.82 -16.96
CA ASP A 137 -15.51 -4.15 -15.65
C ASP A 137 -15.85 -2.65 -15.78
N GLU A 138 -15.26 -1.95 -16.74
CA GLU A 138 -15.59 -0.55 -17.02
C GLU A 138 -17.06 -0.38 -17.44
N ALA A 139 -17.58 -1.26 -18.28
CA ALA A 139 -18.98 -1.24 -18.69
C ALA A 139 -19.93 -1.48 -17.50
N GLN A 140 -19.56 -2.37 -16.57
CA GLN A 140 -20.31 -2.56 -15.33
C GLN A 140 -20.31 -1.29 -14.47
N LEU A 141 -19.14 -0.67 -14.26
CA LEU A 141 -19.00 0.55 -13.48
C LEU A 141 -19.82 1.71 -14.10
N ASP A 142 -19.81 1.84 -15.42
CA ASP A 142 -20.59 2.85 -16.12
C ASP A 142 -22.11 2.58 -16.02
N SER A 143 -22.53 1.31 -16.08
CA SER A 143 -23.92 0.92 -15.85
C SER A 143 -24.36 1.27 -14.42
N GLU A 144 -23.55 0.94 -13.42
CA GLU A 144 -23.80 1.28 -12.02
C GLU A 144 -23.87 2.80 -11.79
N LYS A 145 -22.95 3.56 -12.40
CA LYS A 145 -22.95 5.01 -12.35
C LYS A 145 -24.23 5.60 -12.96
N ASN A 146 -24.66 5.10 -14.11
CA ASN A 146 -25.83 5.60 -14.83
C ASN A 146 -27.15 5.16 -14.19
N SER A 147 -27.14 4.09 -13.38
CA SER A 147 -28.32 3.63 -12.64
C SER A 147 -28.75 4.58 -11.51
N ARG A 148 -27.87 5.48 -11.06
CA ARG A 148 -28.10 6.40 -9.94
C ARG A 148 -28.44 7.79 -10.45
N THR A 149 -29.45 8.42 -9.85
CA THR A 149 -29.77 9.82 -10.16
C THR A 149 -28.84 10.78 -9.41
N PHE A 150 -28.64 11.99 -9.96
CA PHE A 150 -27.81 13.02 -9.34
C PHE A 150 -28.22 13.34 -7.88
N ASP A 151 -29.52 13.38 -7.60
CA ASP A 151 -30.06 13.61 -6.26
C ASP A 151 -29.72 12.46 -5.29
N GLN A 152 -29.82 11.20 -5.74
CA GLN A 152 -29.43 10.03 -4.95
C GLN A 152 -27.93 10.04 -4.61
N VAL A 153 -27.08 10.40 -5.58
CA VAL A 153 -25.63 10.49 -5.39
C VAL A 153 -25.29 11.59 -4.37
N ASN A 154 -25.88 12.78 -4.48
CA ASN A 154 -25.62 13.87 -3.53
C ASN A 154 -26.08 13.54 -2.11
N LYS A 155 -27.27 12.94 -1.95
CA LYS A 155 -27.74 12.48 -0.64
C LYS A 155 -26.79 11.46 -0.03
N GLN A 156 -26.27 10.53 -0.83
CA GLN A 156 -25.28 9.55 -0.39
C GLN A 156 -23.96 10.22 0.03
N ILE A 157 -23.45 11.19 -0.74
CA ILE A 157 -22.23 11.94 -0.40
C ILE A 157 -22.38 12.65 0.95
N VAL A 158 -23.49 13.37 1.14
CA VAL A 158 -23.76 14.09 2.40
C VAL A 158 -23.84 13.13 3.58
N ALA A 159 -24.55 12.01 3.42
CA ALA A 159 -24.66 10.99 4.46
C ALA A 159 -23.29 10.36 4.81
N MET A 160 -22.48 10.04 3.81
CA MET A 160 -21.14 9.49 4.02
C MET A 160 -20.20 10.48 4.70
N ASN A 161 -20.21 11.75 4.29
CA ASN A 161 -19.40 12.78 4.94
C ASN A 161 -19.77 12.93 6.42
N LYS A 162 -21.07 12.95 6.74
CA LYS A 162 -21.54 12.99 8.14
C LYS A 162 -21.07 11.76 8.94
N HIS A 163 -21.05 10.58 8.31
CA HIS A 163 -20.57 9.37 8.97
C HIS A 163 -19.06 9.43 9.23
N LEU A 164 -18.26 9.92 8.26
CA LEU A 164 -16.83 10.14 8.44
C LEU A 164 -16.56 11.14 9.56
N GLU A 165 -17.27 12.26 9.61
CA GLU A 165 -17.16 13.25 10.70
C GLU A 165 -17.49 12.62 12.06
N SER A 166 -18.54 11.81 12.14
CA SER A 166 -18.91 11.10 13.37
C SER A 166 -17.82 10.12 13.83
N LEU A 167 -17.21 9.39 12.90
CA LEU A 167 -16.12 8.47 13.20
C LEU A 167 -14.87 9.22 13.68
N LEU A 168 -14.52 10.34 13.04
CA LEU A 168 -13.41 11.18 13.44
C LEU A 168 -13.61 11.77 14.84
N ASN A 169 -14.83 12.24 15.14
CA ASN A 169 -15.17 12.74 16.48
C ASN A 169 -15.07 11.63 17.53
N SER A 170 -15.60 10.43 17.24
CA SER A 170 -15.48 9.28 18.15
C SER A 170 -14.03 8.86 18.38
N LEU A 171 -13.17 8.88 17.35
CA LEU A 171 -11.73 8.64 17.47
C LEU A 171 -11.05 9.68 18.37
N ALA A 172 -11.40 10.96 18.20
CA ALA A 172 -10.87 12.05 19.01
C ALA A 172 -11.32 11.94 20.47
N ASP A 173 -12.59 11.62 20.72
CA ASP A 173 -13.14 11.43 22.07
C ASP A 173 -12.57 10.19 22.74
N ASN A 174 -12.34 9.09 22.01
CA ASN A 174 -11.67 7.90 22.52
C ASN A 174 -10.20 8.20 22.88
N ALA A 175 -9.49 8.97 22.06
CA ALA A 175 -8.11 9.37 22.33
C ALA A 175 -8.00 10.27 23.57
N ARG A 176 -8.93 11.23 23.74
CA ARG A 176 -9.05 12.04 24.96
C ARG A 176 -9.38 11.20 26.18
N SER A 177 -10.36 10.30 26.07
CA SER A 177 -10.76 9.41 27.16
C SER A 177 -9.63 8.48 27.62
N GLN A 178 -8.78 8.01 26.70
CA GLN A 178 -7.57 7.27 27.06
C GLN A 178 -6.52 8.15 27.73
N ALA A 179 -6.33 9.39 27.27
CA ALA A 179 -5.42 10.34 27.90
C ALA A 179 -5.87 10.69 29.33
N ASP A 180 -7.17 10.90 29.53
CA ASP A 180 -7.77 11.17 30.84
C ASP A 180 -7.74 9.94 31.76
N ALA A 181 -7.87 8.72 31.22
CA ALA A 181 -7.70 7.48 31.99
C ALA A 181 -6.24 7.23 32.42
N HIS A 182 -5.27 7.83 31.74
CA HIS A 182 -3.85 7.82 32.11
C HIS A 182 -3.43 9.02 32.96
N ALA A 183 -4.29 10.02 33.13
CA ALA A 183 -4.05 11.12 34.05
C ALA A 183 -4.38 10.68 35.49
N ASP A 184 -3.38 10.74 36.35
CA ASP A 184 -3.46 10.61 37.81
C ASP A 184 -4.05 9.30 38.36
N VAL A 185 -3.48 8.15 37.96
CA VAL A 185 -3.36 7.04 38.93
C VAL A 185 -2.11 7.31 39.76
N PRO A 186 -2.21 7.68 41.04
CA PRO A 186 -1.04 7.85 41.89
C PRO A 186 -0.25 6.53 41.90
N THR A 187 0.98 6.55 41.38
CA THR A 187 1.88 5.38 41.39
C THR A 187 2.40 5.05 42.79
N TYR A 188 1.97 5.83 43.79
CA TYR A 188 2.34 5.71 45.18
C TYR A 188 1.10 5.38 46.03
N ASN A 189 1.27 4.47 46.99
CA ASN A 189 0.28 4.22 48.02
C ASN A 189 0.52 5.17 49.18
N ASN A 190 -0.40 6.11 49.39
CA ASN A 190 -0.31 7.14 50.44
C ASN A 190 -0.11 6.53 51.84
N HIS A 191 -0.74 5.38 52.11
CA HIS A 191 -0.60 4.67 53.38
C HIS A 191 0.83 4.12 53.57
N ASP A 192 1.41 3.52 52.54
CA ASP A 192 2.77 2.98 52.60
C ASP A 192 3.80 4.09 52.68
N THR A 193 3.58 5.21 51.99
CA THR A 193 4.40 6.41 52.11
C THR A 193 4.37 6.94 53.54
N GLN A 194 3.20 7.06 54.17
CA GLN A 194 3.09 7.50 55.57
C GLN A 194 3.75 6.52 56.54
N LYS A 195 3.63 5.20 56.28
CA LYS A 195 4.27 4.16 57.09
C LYS A 195 5.79 4.25 57.01
N LEU A 196 6.35 4.44 55.81
CA LEU A 196 7.78 4.66 55.58
C LEU A 196 8.28 5.94 56.26
N VAL A 197 7.58 7.07 56.08
CA VAL A 197 7.92 8.34 56.73
C VAL A 197 7.96 8.18 58.24
N ARG A 198 6.96 7.51 58.83
CA ARG A 198 6.91 7.25 60.26
C ARG A 198 7.99 6.29 60.74
N ALA A 199 8.38 5.31 59.93
CA ALA A 199 9.50 4.40 60.22
C ALA A 199 10.86 5.11 60.17
N VAL A 200 11.05 6.04 59.23
CA VAL A 200 12.27 6.88 59.12
C VAL A 200 12.37 7.85 60.28
N ILE A 201 11.27 8.53 60.65
CA ILE A 201 11.26 9.49 61.76
C ILE A 201 11.43 8.81 63.12
N ASN A 202 10.82 7.62 63.30
CA ASN A 202 10.82 6.93 64.59
C ASN A 202 11.88 5.80 64.69
N GLY A 203 12.69 5.60 63.66
CA GLY A 203 13.86 4.73 63.66
C GLY A 203 13.60 3.23 63.84
N ARG A 204 12.43 2.70 63.47
CA ARG A 204 12.15 1.25 63.58
C ARG A 204 11.90 0.63 62.21
N MET A 205 12.84 -0.22 61.79
CA MET A 205 12.74 -1.04 60.58
C MET A 205 11.86 -2.28 60.85
N PHE A 206 11.09 -2.68 59.83
CA PHE A 206 10.03 -3.70 59.86
C PHE A 206 10.45 -5.04 60.48
N ALA A 207 9.69 -5.54 61.45
CA ALA A 207 9.67 -6.97 61.77
C ALA A 207 8.72 -7.68 60.77
N ALA A 208 9.24 -8.71 60.11
CA ALA A 208 8.49 -9.57 59.21
C ALA A 208 7.34 -10.25 59.97
N ASP A 209 6.11 -10.06 59.49
CA ASP A 209 4.95 -10.80 59.97
C ASP A 209 4.78 -12.06 59.11
N GLU A 210 5.52 -13.10 59.48
CA GLU A 210 5.19 -14.48 59.14
C GLU A 210 4.97 -15.23 60.46
N ARG A 211 3.71 -15.51 60.83
CA ARG A 211 3.19 -16.87 61.07
C ARG A 211 1.80 -16.91 61.73
N SER A 212 0.88 -17.49 60.95
CA SER A 212 -0.08 -18.54 61.33
C SER A 212 -1.09 -18.30 62.47
N SER A 213 -2.36 -18.17 62.08
CA SER A 213 -3.41 -19.04 62.64
C SER A 213 -4.58 -19.13 61.67
N PHE A 214 -4.69 -20.25 60.97
CA PHE A 214 -5.90 -20.62 60.24
C PHE A 214 -6.05 -22.14 60.30
N ASP A 215 -6.66 -22.60 61.39
CA ASP A 215 -7.24 -23.94 61.52
C ASP A 215 -8.76 -23.82 61.42
N GLY A 216 -9.38 -24.72 60.65
CA GLY A 216 -10.72 -25.23 60.97
C GLY A 216 -11.96 -24.64 60.27
N GLU A 217 -12.22 -25.15 59.06
CA GLU A 217 -13.50 -25.81 58.68
C GLU A 217 -14.76 -25.00 58.28
N TYR A 218 -15.50 -25.57 57.32
CA TYR A 218 -16.80 -25.21 56.68
C TYR A 218 -16.76 -24.20 55.51
N ALA A 219 -16.61 -24.62 54.25
CA ALA A 219 -17.53 -25.38 53.37
C ALA A 219 -18.49 -24.52 52.52
N ALA A 220 -18.36 -24.75 51.19
CA ALA A 220 -19.38 -24.67 50.14
C ALA A 220 -19.81 -23.30 49.56
N LYS A 221 -19.35 -23.02 48.32
CA LYS A 221 -20.19 -23.21 47.11
C LYS A 221 -19.46 -22.86 45.80
N ARG A 222 -19.52 -23.84 44.88
CA ARG A 222 -19.55 -23.73 43.40
C ARG A 222 -18.27 -23.31 42.66
N PHE A 223 -17.43 -24.31 42.40
CA PHE A 223 -16.64 -24.36 41.16
C PHE A 223 -17.56 -24.63 39.97
N GLY A 224 -17.77 -23.61 39.14
CA GLY A 224 -18.25 -23.72 37.77
C GLY A 224 -17.06 -23.65 36.82
N SER A 225 -16.58 -24.82 36.40
CA SER A 225 -16.10 -25.14 35.05
C SER A 225 -15.50 -24.00 34.20
N ARG A 226 -14.18 -24.05 33.96
CA ARG A 226 -13.65 -24.44 32.63
C ARG A 226 -12.14 -24.56 32.64
N ARG A 227 -11.69 -25.78 32.35
CA ARG A 227 -10.38 -26.13 31.80
C ARG A 227 -10.21 -25.51 30.41
N ILE A 228 -9.04 -24.95 30.14
CA ILE A 228 -8.36 -25.05 28.84
C ILE A 228 -6.89 -25.35 29.21
N PHE A 229 -6.52 -26.63 29.31
CA PHE A 229 -5.71 -27.36 28.32
C PHE A 229 -4.44 -26.60 27.86
N HIS A 230 -3.29 -26.91 28.47
CA HIS A 230 -2.20 -27.75 27.93
C HIS A 230 -2.14 -27.92 26.39
N TYR A 231 -1.03 -28.05 25.66
CA TYR A 231 0.33 -28.57 25.92
C TYR A 231 1.26 -28.05 24.78
N THR A 232 2.48 -27.63 25.15
CA THR A 232 3.83 -27.92 24.59
C THR A 232 4.18 -27.95 23.10
N HIS A 233 5.41 -27.48 22.84
CA HIS A 233 6.30 -27.90 21.77
C HIS A 233 7.38 -28.87 22.31
N THR A 234 7.77 -29.86 21.50
CA THR A 234 9.02 -30.68 21.51
C THR A 234 9.27 -31.64 22.68
N SER A 235 9.79 -32.87 22.48
CA SER A 235 10.51 -33.48 21.32
C SER A 235 9.96 -34.84 20.94
#